data_AF-A0A4Y6RZN7-F1
#
_entry.id   AF-A0A4Y6RZN7-F1
#
_cell.length_a   1.000
_cell.length_b   1.000
_cell.length_c   1.000
_cell.angle_alpha   90.00
_cell.angle_beta   90.00
_cell.angle_gamma   90.00
#
_symmetry.space_group_name_H-M   'P 1'
#
loop_
_entity.id
_entity.type
_entity.pdbx_description
1 polymer ?
#
loop_
_entity_poly.entity_id
_entity_poly.type
_entity_poly.pdbx_seq_one_letter_code
_entity_poly.pdbx_strand_id
1 'polypeptide(L)'
;MTNTDQNFAIENLKDDDQSRIKLIADTIRGHQKKDTDATFKLGALIDEATEVIGDDKTCENWLEKTLGITARHARNYRAVHRNLARFKPRCTRLAVSPTILFKLAHAEADQIDEVLNVFESGGRPRVQDVAAILSGTADQANTDYPVEDGPGLTGLAKYGAQVQRTRIARLKELLNIILLAVIEAYEPKLRGKAVVKSHLREKVRLQAEEAFSTLKHMIGTLQRDDHWAAAIGQLHLEEPDNDGGWAKLLTTLHGLERFEYVPASDAPDYLKDRAIPQLQWALGLDDENIQMMFAKAAEKNNPKMAKKSQGSATKRKPRPRATQQPVVNANQIPGQIAEGQSGAAA
;
A
#
# COMPACT_ATOMS: atom_id res chain seq x y z
N MET A 1 31.94 0.13 -43.13
CA MET A 1 31.01 1.27 -43.18
C MET A 1 31.08 1.98 -41.85
N THR A 2 31.94 2.98 -41.74
CA THR A 2 32.16 3.78 -40.51
C THR A 2 31.12 4.89 -40.46
N ASN A 3 30.30 4.87 -39.43
CA ASN A 3 29.28 5.86 -39.13
C ASN A 3 29.99 7.12 -38.59
N THR A 4 30.27 8.08 -39.45
CA THR A 4 30.83 9.37 -39.03
C THR A 4 29.69 10.21 -38.46
N ASP A 5 29.59 10.27 -37.13
CA ASP A 5 28.81 11.29 -36.43
C ASP A 5 29.43 12.66 -36.75
N GLN A 6 29.00 13.27 -37.86
CA GLN A 6 29.28 14.68 -38.12
C GLN A 6 28.60 15.49 -37.03
N ASN A 7 29.41 16.06 -36.14
CA ASN A 7 28.96 16.96 -35.10
C ASN A 7 28.48 18.25 -35.77
N PHE A 8 27.17 18.49 -35.76
CA PHE A 8 26.58 19.73 -36.28
C PHE A 8 27.16 20.93 -35.53
N ALA A 9 27.85 21.81 -36.25
CA ALA A 9 28.31 23.09 -35.75
C ALA A 9 27.43 24.18 -36.37
N ILE A 10 26.75 24.97 -35.52
CA ILE A 10 25.93 26.12 -35.96
C ILE A 10 26.77 27.06 -36.83
N GLU A 11 28.08 27.15 -36.58
CA GLU A 11 29.07 27.96 -37.32
C GLU A 11 29.15 27.67 -38.84
N ASN A 12 28.59 26.54 -39.29
CA ASN A 12 28.55 26.17 -40.71
C ASN A 12 27.29 26.69 -41.44
N LEU A 13 26.33 27.28 -40.72
CA LEU A 13 25.16 27.93 -41.32
C LEU A 13 25.49 29.36 -41.77
N LYS A 14 24.64 29.98 -42.61
CA LYS A 14 24.76 31.40 -42.95
C LYS A 14 24.54 32.27 -41.70
N ASP A 15 25.16 33.45 -41.65
CA ASP A 15 25.11 34.34 -40.47
C ASP A 15 23.69 34.65 -39.97
N ASP A 16 22.74 34.80 -40.90
CA ASP A 16 21.32 35.01 -40.60
C ASP A 16 20.67 33.78 -39.94
N ASP A 17 20.96 32.58 -40.47
CA ASP A 17 20.48 31.29 -39.96
C ASP A 17 21.09 30.97 -38.59
N GLN A 18 22.36 31.31 -38.37
CA GLN A 18 23.03 31.18 -37.08
C GLN A 18 22.34 32.05 -36.02
N SER A 19 22.06 33.31 -36.36
CA SER A 19 21.37 34.26 -35.48
C SER A 19 19.97 33.77 -35.15
N ARG A 20 19.27 33.19 -36.14
CA ARG A 20 17.93 32.63 -35.97
C ARG A 20 17.92 31.41 -35.03
N ILE A 21 18.83 30.46 -35.21
CA ILE A 21 18.95 29.28 -34.35
C ILE A 21 19.31 29.65 -32.92
N LYS A 22 20.21 30.62 -32.71
CA LYS A 22 20.54 31.13 -31.37
C LYS A 22 19.32 31.75 -30.67
N LEU A 23 18.56 32.57 -31.39
CA LEU A 23 17.33 33.17 -30.87
C LEU A 23 16.29 32.11 -30.49
N ILE A 24 16.12 31.08 -31.32
CA ILE A 24 15.21 29.95 -31.04
C ILE A 24 15.66 29.23 -29.76
N ALA A 25 16.95 28.90 -29.64
CA ALA A 25 17.50 28.21 -28.47
C ALA A 25 17.27 29.00 -27.17
N ASP A 26 17.52 30.31 -27.19
CA ASP A 26 17.30 31.17 -26.03
C ASP A 26 15.81 31.29 -25.68
N THR A 27 14.95 31.36 -26.70
CA THR A 27 13.49 31.39 -26.50
C THR A 27 12.98 30.08 -25.88
N ILE A 28 13.50 28.93 -26.32
CA ILE A 28 13.16 27.62 -25.74
C ILE A 28 13.64 27.54 -24.28
N ARG A 29 14.87 28.00 -24.00
CA ARG A 29 15.44 28.00 -22.64
C ARG A 29 14.66 28.91 -21.68
N GLY A 30 14.12 30.02 -22.18
CA GLY A 30 13.30 30.96 -21.41
C GLY A 30 11.89 30.47 -21.07
N HIS A 31 11.42 29.38 -21.70
CA HIS A 31 10.10 28.81 -21.42
C HIS A 31 10.11 27.92 -20.17
N GLN A 32 9.62 28.46 -19.06
CA GLN A 32 9.54 27.74 -17.78
C GLN A 32 8.16 27.10 -17.52
N LYS A 33 7.11 27.51 -18.23
CA LYS A 33 5.74 27.03 -18.01
C LYS A 33 5.42 25.85 -18.93
N LYS A 34 4.82 24.79 -18.35
CA LYS A 34 4.35 23.60 -19.06
C LYS A 34 2.84 23.67 -19.30
N ASP A 35 2.36 24.74 -19.91
CA ASP A 35 0.94 24.93 -20.25
C ASP A 35 0.65 24.61 -21.74
N THR A 36 -0.63 24.64 -22.12
CA THR A 36 -1.09 24.29 -23.46
C THR A 36 -0.48 25.20 -24.52
N ASP A 37 -0.45 26.52 -24.31
CA ASP A 37 0.07 27.47 -25.30
C ASP A 37 1.60 27.36 -25.42
N ALA A 38 2.31 27.17 -24.31
CA ALA A 38 3.74 26.88 -24.31
C ALA A 38 4.07 25.60 -25.10
N THR A 39 3.22 24.56 -25.02
CA THR A 39 3.40 23.31 -25.78
C THR A 39 3.30 23.56 -27.29
N PHE A 40 2.30 24.33 -27.74
CA PHE A 40 2.18 24.71 -29.16
C PHE A 40 3.33 25.60 -29.62
N LYS A 41 3.74 26.58 -28.81
CA LYS A 41 4.84 27.50 -29.13
C LYS A 41 6.19 26.77 -29.21
N LEU A 42 6.44 25.83 -28.31
CA LEU A 42 7.64 25.00 -28.35
C LEU A 42 7.66 24.12 -29.60
N GLY A 43 6.51 23.54 -29.99
CA GLY A 43 6.38 22.82 -31.25
C GLY A 43 6.73 23.66 -32.47
N ALA A 44 6.23 24.91 -32.54
CA ALA A 44 6.53 25.83 -33.64
C ALA A 44 8.03 26.20 -33.71
N LEU A 45 8.66 26.49 -32.57
CA LEU A 45 10.08 26.83 -32.50
C LEU A 45 10.99 25.67 -32.91
N ILE A 46 10.63 24.45 -32.52
CA ILE A 46 11.37 23.24 -32.92
C ILE A 46 11.18 22.98 -34.42
N ASP A 47 9.98 23.22 -34.95
CA ASP A 47 9.72 23.04 -36.37
C ASP A 47 10.52 24.02 -37.22
N GLU A 48 10.54 25.28 -36.81
CA GLU A 48 11.35 26.33 -37.44
C GLU A 48 12.85 26.03 -37.36
N ALA A 49 13.35 25.55 -36.22
CA ALA A 49 14.75 25.14 -36.11
C ALA A 49 15.07 24.00 -37.09
N THR A 50 14.13 23.08 -37.30
CA THR A 50 14.30 21.98 -38.24
C THR A 50 14.36 22.48 -39.69
N GLU A 51 13.52 23.46 -40.05
CA GLU A 51 13.55 24.09 -41.38
C GLU A 51 14.86 24.82 -41.66
N VAL A 52 15.39 25.56 -40.67
CA VAL A 52 16.66 26.30 -40.81
C VAL A 52 17.86 25.37 -40.88
N ILE A 53 17.85 24.26 -40.12
CA ILE A 53 18.94 23.27 -40.14
C ILE A 53 18.88 22.39 -41.40
N GLY A 54 17.68 22.16 -41.95
CA GLY A 54 17.47 21.45 -43.20
C GLY A 54 17.55 19.92 -43.12
N ASP A 55 17.90 19.35 -41.97
CA ASP A 55 17.92 17.91 -41.71
C ASP A 55 17.38 17.57 -40.30
N ASP A 56 16.38 16.69 -40.25
CA ASP A 56 15.67 16.30 -39.03
C ASP A 56 16.61 15.64 -38.01
N LYS A 57 17.49 14.72 -38.44
CA LYS A 57 18.39 13.99 -37.53
C LYS A 57 19.45 14.90 -36.93
N THR A 58 19.97 15.81 -37.74
CA THR A 58 20.92 16.84 -37.35
C THR A 58 20.30 17.81 -36.34
N CYS A 59 19.06 18.25 -36.60
CA CYS A 59 18.30 19.09 -35.68
C CYS A 59 18.02 18.36 -34.35
N GLU A 60 17.61 17.09 -34.37
CA GLU A 60 17.36 16.30 -33.15
C GLU A 60 18.63 16.16 -32.29
N ASN A 61 19.77 15.83 -32.92
CA ASN A 61 21.06 15.76 -32.24
C ASN A 61 21.48 17.10 -31.63
N TRP A 62 21.21 18.20 -32.34
CA TRP A 62 21.47 19.55 -31.86
C TRP A 62 20.59 19.90 -30.65
N LEU A 63 19.27 19.64 -30.72
CA LEU A 63 18.32 19.87 -29.63
C LEU A 63 18.71 19.08 -28.36
N GLU A 64 19.15 17.84 -28.52
CA GLU A 64 19.56 17.00 -27.40
C GLU A 64 20.85 17.53 -26.75
N LYS A 65 21.86 17.86 -27.55
CA LYS A 65 23.16 18.37 -27.03
C LYS A 65 23.06 19.77 -26.44
N THR A 66 22.28 20.66 -27.04
CA THR A 66 22.23 22.08 -26.65
C THR A 66 21.13 22.39 -25.64
N LEU A 67 19.99 21.70 -25.72
CA LEU A 67 18.80 22.00 -24.92
C LEU A 67 18.32 20.81 -24.07
N GLY A 68 18.94 19.62 -24.20
CA GLY A 68 18.52 18.42 -23.45
C GLY A 68 17.18 17.83 -23.93
N ILE A 69 16.70 18.23 -25.11
CA ILE A 69 15.43 17.75 -25.66
C ILE A 69 15.70 16.50 -26.52
N THR A 70 15.31 15.33 -26.02
CA THR A 70 15.44 14.07 -26.75
C THR A 70 14.68 14.10 -28.08
N ALA A 71 15.15 13.36 -29.09
CA ALA A 71 14.48 13.18 -30.37
C ALA A 71 12.97 12.86 -30.25
N ARG A 72 12.59 11.96 -29.33
CA ARG A 72 11.17 11.61 -29.07
C ARG A 72 10.32 12.82 -28.69
N HIS A 73 10.81 13.63 -27.75
CA HIS A 73 10.09 14.83 -27.31
C HIS A 73 10.02 15.88 -28.43
N ALA A 74 11.11 16.08 -29.18
CA ALA A 74 11.12 17.00 -30.31
C ALA A 74 10.03 16.64 -31.35
N ARG A 75 9.94 15.36 -31.74
CA ARG A 75 8.89 14.86 -32.65
C ARG A 75 7.49 15.07 -32.09
N ASN A 76 7.26 14.79 -30.82
CA ASN A 76 5.95 14.98 -30.18
C ASN A 76 5.52 16.44 -30.17
N TYR A 77 6.42 17.38 -29.82
CA TYR A 77 6.10 18.82 -29.84
C TYR A 77 5.81 19.32 -31.26
N ARG A 78 6.61 18.90 -32.26
CA ARG A 78 6.36 19.23 -33.67
C ARG A 78 5.01 18.67 -34.14
N ALA A 79 4.69 17.42 -33.79
CA ALA A 79 3.41 16.80 -34.13
C ALA A 79 2.23 17.57 -33.53
N VAL A 80 2.32 18.04 -32.29
CA VAL A 80 1.30 18.91 -31.69
C VAL A 80 1.11 20.19 -32.50
N HIS A 81 2.21 20.87 -32.87
CA HIS A 81 2.13 22.10 -33.65
C HIS A 81 1.49 21.87 -35.03
N ARG A 82 1.97 20.87 -35.77
CA ARG A 82 1.53 20.59 -37.14
C ARG A 82 0.11 20.04 -37.21
N ASN A 83 -0.19 19.02 -36.41
CA ASN A 83 -1.42 18.22 -36.58
C ASN A 83 -2.59 18.81 -35.79
N LEU A 84 -2.32 19.53 -34.68
CA LEU A 84 -3.37 20.14 -33.86
C LEU A 84 -3.55 21.65 -34.12
N ALA A 85 -2.92 22.22 -35.15
CA ALA A 85 -3.01 23.64 -35.48
C ALA A 85 -4.46 24.15 -35.52
N ARG A 86 -5.36 23.40 -36.19
CA ARG A 86 -6.79 23.73 -36.29
C ARG A 86 -7.54 23.66 -34.96
N PHE A 87 -7.07 22.83 -34.02
CA PHE A 87 -7.70 22.63 -32.70
C PHE A 87 -7.09 23.52 -31.62
N LYS A 88 -5.98 24.24 -31.90
CA LYS A 88 -5.26 25.07 -30.93
C LYS A 88 -6.19 25.97 -30.10
N PRO A 89 -7.13 26.74 -30.67
CA PRO A 89 -8.01 27.61 -29.89
C PRO A 89 -8.84 26.83 -28.85
N ARG A 90 -9.36 25.65 -29.22
CA ARG A 90 -10.13 24.78 -28.31
C ARG A 90 -9.24 24.18 -27.23
N CYS A 91 -8.10 23.63 -27.60
CA CYS A 91 -7.14 23.05 -26.66
C CYS A 91 -6.66 24.07 -25.61
N THR A 92 -6.35 25.30 -26.03
CA THR A 92 -5.94 26.38 -25.13
C THR A 92 -7.07 26.82 -24.21
N ARG A 93 -8.29 27.01 -24.74
CA ARG A 93 -9.48 27.36 -23.94
C ARG A 93 -9.76 26.32 -22.85
N LEU A 94 -9.56 25.05 -23.17
CA LEU A 94 -9.85 23.92 -22.28
C LEU A 94 -8.67 23.54 -21.37
N ALA A 95 -7.53 24.24 -21.47
CA ALA A 95 -6.31 23.97 -20.73
C ALA A 95 -5.87 22.49 -20.81
N VAL A 96 -5.93 21.91 -22.01
CA VAL A 96 -5.57 20.50 -22.24
C VAL A 96 -4.10 20.28 -21.91
N SER A 97 -3.81 19.32 -21.03
CA SER A 97 -2.44 19.06 -20.56
C SER A 97 -1.51 18.59 -21.71
N PRO A 98 -0.19 18.87 -21.63
CA PRO A 98 0.77 18.48 -22.66
C PRO A 98 0.75 16.98 -23.00
N THR A 99 0.60 16.12 -21.99
CA THR A 99 0.56 14.66 -22.17
C THR A 99 -0.64 14.21 -23.00
N ILE A 100 -1.78 14.88 -22.87
CA ILE A 100 -2.98 14.61 -23.68
C ILE A 100 -2.78 15.16 -25.10
N LEU A 101 -2.20 16.35 -25.26
CA LEU A 101 -1.87 16.90 -26.57
C LEU A 101 -0.96 15.96 -27.38
N PHE A 102 0.04 15.34 -26.75
CA PHE A 102 0.90 14.36 -27.42
C PHE A 102 0.14 13.13 -27.93
N LYS A 103 -0.94 12.72 -27.25
CA LYS A 103 -1.80 11.63 -27.74
C LYS A 103 -2.68 12.09 -28.90
N LEU A 104 -3.32 13.25 -28.74
CA LEU A 104 -4.20 13.83 -29.76
C LEU A 104 -3.47 14.14 -31.06
N ALA A 105 -2.19 14.50 -31.00
CA ALA A 105 -1.39 14.84 -32.18
C ALA A 105 -1.25 13.71 -33.22
N HIS A 106 -1.57 12.46 -32.83
CA HIS A 106 -1.52 11.30 -33.72
C HIS A 106 -2.90 10.67 -33.97
N ALA A 107 -3.97 11.34 -33.53
CA ALA A 107 -5.34 10.87 -33.68
C ALA A 107 -6.02 11.48 -34.92
N GLU A 108 -7.08 10.82 -35.37
CA GLU A 108 -7.93 11.34 -36.43
C GLU A 108 -8.80 12.51 -35.95
N ALA A 109 -9.27 13.35 -36.90
CA ALA A 109 -10.04 14.55 -36.61
C ALA A 109 -11.23 14.30 -35.67
N ASP A 110 -12.02 13.27 -36.00
CA ASP A 110 -13.26 12.93 -35.31
C ASP A 110 -12.99 12.47 -33.88
N GLN A 111 -11.88 11.76 -33.66
CA GLN A 111 -11.46 11.28 -32.34
C GLN A 111 -10.97 12.44 -31.46
N ILE A 112 -10.31 13.43 -32.06
CA ILE A 112 -9.90 14.65 -31.36
C ILE A 112 -11.14 15.43 -30.92
N ASP A 113 -12.14 15.56 -31.81
CA ASP A 113 -13.40 16.22 -31.49
C ASP A 113 -14.14 15.53 -30.35
N GLU A 114 -14.20 14.19 -30.34
CA GLU A 114 -14.79 13.41 -29.26
C GLU A 114 -14.12 13.70 -27.90
N VAL A 115 -12.79 13.69 -27.85
CA VAL A 115 -12.06 14.00 -26.62
C VAL A 115 -12.31 15.44 -26.17
N LEU A 116 -12.29 16.41 -27.08
CA LEU A 116 -12.52 17.82 -26.75
C LEU A 116 -13.95 18.07 -26.28
N ASN A 117 -14.94 17.36 -26.81
CA ASN A 117 -16.33 17.44 -26.35
C ASN A 117 -16.47 17.00 -24.87
N VAL A 118 -15.69 16.00 -24.43
CA VAL A 118 -15.64 15.60 -23.01
C VAL A 118 -15.09 16.73 -22.13
N PHE A 119 -14.09 17.48 -22.60
CA PHE A 119 -13.59 18.65 -21.87
C PHE A 119 -14.60 19.81 -21.85
N GLU A 120 -15.33 20.01 -22.95
CA GLU A 120 -16.35 21.08 -23.10
C GLU A 120 -17.58 20.82 -22.22
N SER A 121 -17.93 19.56 -21.97
CA SER A 121 -18.99 19.18 -21.01
C SER A 121 -18.57 19.29 -19.54
N GLY A 122 -17.38 19.81 -19.26
CA GLY A 122 -16.83 19.97 -17.90
C GLY A 122 -16.03 18.77 -17.40
N GLY A 123 -15.89 17.72 -18.21
CA GLY A 123 -15.05 16.58 -17.91
C GLY A 123 -13.56 16.94 -17.82
N ARG A 124 -12.83 16.14 -17.04
CA ARG A 124 -11.37 16.19 -16.93
C ARG A 124 -10.80 14.78 -17.12
N PRO A 125 -10.86 14.24 -18.36
CA PRO A 125 -10.48 12.85 -18.62
C PRO A 125 -8.99 12.65 -18.33
N ARG A 126 -8.65 11.51 -17.74
CA ARG A 126 -7.24 11.13 -17.53
C ARG A 126 -6.64 10.66 -18.84
N VAL A 127 -5.32 10.59 -18.89
CA VAL A 127 -4.55 10.13 -20.06
C VAL A 127 -4.99 8.72 -20.53
N GLN A 128 -5.44 7.86 -19.62
CA GLN A 128 -5.98 6.52 -19.92
C GLN A 128 -7.37 6.58 -20.57
N ASP A 129 -8.23 7.47 -20.09
CA ASP A 129 -9.59 7.64 -20.61
C ASP A 129 -9.52 8.21 -22.04
N VAL A 130 -8.62 9.18 -22.29
CA VAL A 130 -8.30 9.67 -23.65
C VAL A 130 -7.77 8.55 -24.53
N ALA A 131 -6.88 7.69 -24.03
CA ALA A 131 -6.36 6.58 -24.82
C ALA A 131 -7.46 5.59 -25.25
N ALA A 132 -8.43 5.34 -24.37
CA ALA A 132 -9.58 4.48 -24.68
C ALA A 132 -10.49 5.09 -25.75
N ILE A 133 -10.72 6.41 -25.70
CA ILE A 133 -11.47 7.14 -26.74
C ILE A 133 -10.76 6.99 -28.10
N LEU A 134 -9.45 7.26 -28.13
CA LEU A 134 -8.65 7.21 -29.36
C LEU A 134 -8.46 5.81 -29.96
N SER A 135 -8.60 4.72 -29.18
CA SER A 135 -8.48 3.36 -29.70
C SER A 135 -9.79 2.80 -30.28
N GLY A 136 -10.86 3.59 -30.36
CA GLY A 136 -12.16 3.10 -30.82
C GLY A 136 -12.80 2.06 -29.88
N THR A 137 -12.21 1.84 -28.71
CA THR A 137 -12.86 1.17 -27.57
C THR A 137 -13.80 2.11 -26.82
N ALA A 138 -14.06 3.29 -27.39
CA ALA A 138 -15.17 4.18 -27.08
C ALA A 138 -16.54 3.56 -27.41
N ASP A 139 -16.62 2.31 -27.87
CA ASP A 139 -17.90 1.64 -27.92
C ASP A 139 -18.35 1.20 -26.53
N GLN A 140 -19.46 1.85 -26.16
CA GLN A 140 -20.35 1.56 -25.03
C GLN A 140 -19.90 2.23 -23.74
N ALA A 141 -20.31 3.50 -23.67
CA ALA A 141 -21.19 4.01 -22.64
C ALA A 141 -20.91 3.53 -21.21
N ASN A 142 -20.95 4.51 -20.32
CA ASN A 142 -21.48 4.32 -18.98
C ASN A 142 -22.86 3.64 -19.09
N THR A 143 -22.89 2.33 -19.35
CA THR A 143 -24.06 1.51 -19.15
C THR A 143 -24.14 1.41 -17.64
N ASP A 144 -25.21 2.00 -17.11
CA ASP A 144 -25.55 2.13 -15.70
C ASP A 144 -25.80 0.76 -15.02
N TYR A 145 -25.26 -0.32 -15.59
CA TYR A 145 -25.33 -1.65 -15.02
C TYR A 145 -24.52 -1.67 -13.72
N PRO A 146 -25.07 -2.29 -12.66
CA PRO A 146 -24.27 -2.72 -11.52
C PRO A 146 -23.01 -3.45 -11.99
N VAL A 147 -21.92 -3.35 -11.22
CA VAL A 147 -20.60 -3.85 -11.65
C VAL A 147 -20.65 -5.36 -11.94
N GLU A 148 -21.51 -6.10 -11.24
CA GLU A 148 -21.81 -7.52 -11.41
C GLU A 148 -22.47 -7.89 -12.75
N ASP A 149 -23.16 -6.94 -13.39
CA ASP A 149 -23.92 -7.14 -14.63
C ASP A 149 -23.19 -6.60 -15.86
N GLY A 150 -21.97 -6.08 -15.68
CA GLY A 150 -21.15 -5.58 -16.77
C GLY A 150 -20.80 -6.67 -17.79
N PRO A 151 -21.22 -6.56 -19.07
CA PRO A 151 -20.98 -7.62 -20.06
C PRO A 151 -19.51 -7.66 -20.53
N GLY A 152 -19.14 -8.80 -21.12
CA GLY A 152 -17.84 -9.03 -21.74
C GLY A 152 -16.67 -9.19 -20.75
N LEU A 153 -15.48 -9.47 -21.29
CA LEU A 153 -14.29 -9.75 -20.46
C LEU A 153 -13.83 -8.53 -19.64
N THR A 154 -14.08 -7.31 -20.12
CA THR A 154 -13.79 -6.07 -19.37
C THR A 154 -14.73 -5.89 -18.18
N GLY A 155 -16.03 -6.17 -18.34
CA GLY A 155 -17.01 -6.17 -17.25
C GLY A 155 -16.67 -7.23 -16.21
N LEU A 156 -16.38 -8.46 -16.66
CA LEU A 156 -15.89 -9.55 -15.79
C LEU A 156 -14.63 -9.16 -15.01
N ALA A 157 -13.65 -8.50 -15.65
CA ALA A 157 -12.44 -8.05 -14.96
C ALA A 157 -12.73 -7.00 -13.88
N LYS A 158 -13.67 -6.07 -14.13
CA LYS A 158 -14.12 -5.08 -13.14
C LYS A 158 -14.81 -5.75 -11.96
N TYR A 159 -15.75 -6.67 -12.22
CA TYR A 159 -16.43 -7.44 -11.18
C TYR A 159 -15.46 -8.28 -10.37
N GLY A 160 -14.57 -9.00 -11.05
CA GLY A 160 -13.49 -9.77 -10.42
C GLY A 160 -12.64 -8.90 -9.49
N ALA A 161 -12.21 -7.71 -9.93
CA ALA A 161 -11.44 -6.80 -9.11
C ALA A 161 -12.21 -6.31 -7.86
N GLN A 162 -13.51 -6.04 -7.97
CA GLN A 162 -14.35 -5.69 -6.82
C GLN A 162 -14.48 -6.84 -5.83
N VAL A 163 -14.80 -8.04 -6.30
CA VAL A 163 -14.88 -9.25 -5.47
C VAL A 163 -13.56 -9.50 -4.76
N GLN A 164 -12.42 -9.35 -5.45
CA GLN A 164 -11.10 -9.51 -4.84
C GLN A 164 -10.83 -8.49 -3.73
N ARG A 165 -11.22 -7.21 -3.91
CA ARG A 165 -11.09 -6.20 -2.84
C ARG A 165 -11.90 -6.57 -1.60
N THR A 166 -13.14 -7.01 -1.78
CA THR A 166 -14.00 -7.46 -0.68
C THR A 166 -13.41 -8.68 0.04
N ARG A 167 -12.90 -9.66 -0.73
CA ARG A 167 -12.24 -10.85 -0.17
C ARG A 167 -10.97 -10.51 0.59
N ILE A 168 -10.12 -9.63 0.06
CA ILE A 168 -8.90 -9.16 0.76
C ILE A 168 -9.25 -8.46 2.07
N ALA A 169 -10.27 -7.60 2.07
CA ALA A 169 -10.72 -6.92 3.28
C ALA A 169 -11.20 -7.91 4.35
N ARG A 170 -12.03 -8.88 3.95
CA ARG A 170 -12.51 -9.95 4.84
C ARG A 170 -11.38 -10.84 5.35
N LEU A 171 -10.45 -11.23 4.48
CA LEU A 171 -9.27 -12.00 4.85
C LEU A 171 -8.46 -11.25 5.91
N LYS A 172 -8.19 -9.95 5.71
CA LYS A 172 -7.48 -9.12 6.68
C LYS A 172 -8.20 -9.07 8.04
N GLU A 173 -9.53 -8.95 8.05
CA GLU A 173 -10.32 -8.99 9.28
C GLU A 173 -10.15 -10.33 10.02
N LEU A 174 -10.31 -11.45 9.30
CA LEU A 174 -10.15 -12.79 9.87
C LEU A 174 -8.75 -13.02 10.43
N LEU A 175 -7.70 -12.64 9.70
CA LEU A 175 -6.32 -12.76 10.15
C LEU A 175 -6.05 -11.96 11.44
N ASN A 176 -6.65 -10.76 11.57
CA ASN A 176 -6.54 -9.98 12.81
C ASN A 176 -7.25 -10.67 13.99
N ILE A 177 -8.45 -11.21 13.78
CA ILE A 177 -9.20 -11.95 14.82
C ILE A 177 -8.38 -13.16 15.29
N ILE A 178 -7.83 -13.92 14.35
CA ILE A 178 -7.01 -15.11 14.64
C ILE A 178 -5.75 -14.71 15.40
N LEU A 179 -5.02 -13.68 14.94
CA LEU A 179 -3.80 -13.21 15.59
C LEU A 179 -4.07 -12.77 17.04
N LEU A 180 -5.11 -11.98 17.26
CA LEU A 180 -5.50 -11.54 18.62
C LEU A 180 -5.81 -12.74 19.52
N ALA A 181 -6.58 -13.72 19.03
CA ALA A 181 -6.91 -14.91 19.79
C ALA A 181 -5.67 -15.76 20.11
N VAL A 182 -4.75 -15.90 19.16
CA VAL A 182 -3.47 -16.60 19.34
C VAL A 182 -2.59 -15.91 20.37
N ILE A 183 -2.45 -14.59 20.30
CA ILE A 183 -1.68 -13.80 21.28
C ILE A 183 -2.30 -13.91 22.67
N GLU A 184 -3.63 -13.78 22.79
CA GLU A 184 -4.35 -13.94 24.06
C GLU A 184 -4.16 -15.33 24.67
N ALA A 185 -4.12 -16.37 23.84
CA ALA A 185 -3.91 -17.75 24.29
C ALA A 185 -2.45 -18.04 24.66
N TYR A 186 -1.50 -17.40 23.99
CA TYR A 186 -0.06 -17.59 24.24
C TYR A 186 0.44 -16.75 25.42
N GLU A 187 -0.11 -15.55 25.66
CA GLU A 187 0.34 -14.64 26.72
C GLU A 187 0.52 -15.29 28.11
N PRO A 188 -0.37 -16.19 28.61
CA PRO A 188 -0.17 -16.85 29.91
C PRO A 188 1.13 -17.67 29.99
N LYS A 189 1.63 -18.18 28.86
CA LYS A 189 2.89 -18.92 28.77
C LYS A 189 4.10 -18.07 29.12
N LEU A 190 4.06 -16.77 28.80
CA LEU A 190 5.10 -15.80 29.19
C LEU A 190 5.23 -15.67 30.71
N ARG A 191 4.21 -16.11 31.46
CA ARG A 191 4.16 -16.13 32.93
C ARG A 191 4.28 -17.54 33.51
N GLY A 192 4.72 -18.51 32.71
CA GLY A 192 4.91 -19.90 33.12
C GLY A 192 3.64 -20.74 33.17
N LYS A 193 2.50 -20.25 32.66
CA LYS A 193 1.24 -21.03 32.61
C LYS A 193 1.12 -21.84 31.32
N ALA A 194 0.32 -22.90 31.34
CA ALA A 194 0.04 -23.70 30.15
C ALA A 194 -0.92 -22.96 29.18
N VAL A 195 -0.79 -23.24 27.87
CA VAL A 195 -1.73 -22.79 26.84
C VAL A 195 -3.00 -23.63 26.90
N VAL A 196 -4.17 -23.00 26.96
CA VAL A 196 -5.46 -23.69 27.00
C VAL A 196 -5.99 -23.89 25.58
N LYS A 197 -5.74 -25.08 25.01
CA LYS A 197 -6.08 -25.39 23.61
C LYS A 197 -7.56 -25.28 23.27
N SER A 198 -8.44 -25.75 24.16
CA SER A 198 -9.89 -25.76 23.93
C SER A 198 -10.43 -24.34 23.68
N HIS A 199 -10.01 -23.39 24.51
CA HIS A 199 -10.41 -21.99 24.40
C HIS A 199 -9.89 -21.32 23.12
N LEU A 200 -8.65 -21.63 22.72
CA LEU A 200 -8.12 -21.11 21.47
C LEU A 200 -8.91 -21.67 20.27
N ARG A 201 -9.15 -22.98 20.24
CA ARG A 201 -9.91 -23.66 19.19
C ARG A 201 -11.28 -23.02 18.98
N GLU A 202 -12.04 -22.82 20.06
CA GLU A 202 -13.38 -22.21 20.00
C GLU A 202 -13.37 -20.82 19.36
N LYS A 203 -12.29 -20.06 19.55
CA LYS A 203 -12.13 -18.72 19.01
C LYS A 203 -11.62 -18.65 17.58
N VAL A 204 -10.87 -19.65 17.10
CA VAL A 204 -10.15 -19.55 15.83
C VAL A 204 -10.57 -20.55 14.76
N ARG A 205 -11.23 -21.66 15.12
CA ARG A 205 -11.51 -22.75 14.16
C ARG A 205 -12.23 -22.26 12.91
N LEU A 206 -13.37 -21.60 13.09
CA LEU A 206 -14.22 -21.15 11.99
C LEU A 206 -13.55 -20.03 11.18
N GLN A 207 -12.85 -19.13 11.87
CA GLN A 207 -12.17 -18.00 11.24
C GLN A 207 -10.97 -18.49 10.41
N ALA A 208 -10.24 -19.48 10.92
CA ALA A 208 -9.12 -20.10 10.22
C ALA A 208 -9.61 -20.92 9.01
N GLU A 209 -10.73 -21.64 9.13
CA GLU A 209 -11.39 -22.34 8.02
C GLU A 209 -11.81 -21.38 6.89
N GLU A 210 -12.48 -20.27 7.27
CA GLU A 210 -12.92 -19.24 6.33
C GLU A 210 -11.72 -18.55 5.66
N ALA A 211 -10.69 -18.19 6.45
CA ALA A 211 -9.47 -17.55 5.94
C ALA A 211 -8.67 -18.49 5.02
N PHE A 212 -8.52 -19.76 5.41
CA PHE A 212 -7.87 -20.79 4.61
C PHE A 212 -8.58 -20.96 3.27
N SER A 213 -9.90 -21.16 3.31
CA SER A 213 -10.72 -21.33 2.11
C SER A 213 -10.63 -20.08 1.21
N THR A 214 -10.78 -18.88 1.79
CA THR A 214 -10.70 -17.62 1.04
C THR A 214 -9.35 -17.47 0.36
N LEU A 215 -8.25 -17.67 1.08
CA LEU A 215 -6.91 -17.57 0.55
C LEU A 215 -6.65 -18.61 -0.55
N LYS A 216 -7.07 -19.87 -0.32
CA LYS A 216 -6.93 -20.96 -1.30
C LYS A 216 -7.63 -20.61 -2.62
N HIS A 217 -8.83 -20.05 -2.57
CA HIS A 217 -9.54 -19.57 -3.78
C HIS A 217 -8.88 -18.39 -4.48
N MET A 218 -8.02 -17.62 -3.79
CA MET A 218 -7.33 -16.49 -4.38
C MET A 218 -6.00 -16.87 -5.05
N ILE A 219 -5.28 -17.85 -4.50
CA ILE A 219 -3.92 -18.19 -4.94
C ILE A 219 -3.77 -19.62 -5.48
N GLY A 220 -4.78 -20.47 -5.29
CA GLY A 220 -4.77 -21.84 -5.77
C GLY A 220 -4.94 -21.93 -7.28
N THR A 221 -4.48 -23.04 -7.85
CA THR A 221 -4.58 -23.32 -9.28
C THR A 221 -5.59 -24.43 -9.51
N LEU A 222 -6.49 -24.27 -10.48
CA LEU A 222 -7.37 -25.35 -10.89
C LEU A 222 -6.57 -26.40 -11.66
N GLN A 223 -6.51 -27.62 -11.12
CA GLN A 223 -5.84 -28.76 -11.73
C GLN A 223 -6.75 -29.98 -11.77
N ARG A 224 -6.44 -30.91 -12.67
CA ARG A 224 -7.00 -32.26 -12.64
C ARG A 224 -6.02 -33.15 -11.90
N ASP A 225 -6.52 -34.02 -11.04
CA ASP A 225 -5.71 -35.03 -10.36
C ASP A 225 -4.97 -35.89 -11.39
N ASP A 226 -3.69 -36.17 -11.13
CA ASP A 226 -2.82 -36.98 -11.98
C ASP A 226 -3.38 -38.40 -12.19
N HIS A 227 -4.13 -38.94 -11.22
CA HIS A 227 -4.81 -40.23 -11.34
C HIS A 227 -5.97 -40.22 -12.35
N TRP A 228 -6.43 -39.03 -12.76
CA TRP A 228 -7.56 -38.81 -13.67
C TRP A 228 -7.18 -37.94 -14.87
N ALA A 229 -5.89 -37.79 -15.20
CA ALA A 229 -5.41 -37.03 -16.36
C ALA A 229 -6.05 -37.49 -17.68
N ALA A 230 -6.44 -38.77 -17.77
CA ALA A 230 -7.12 -39.37 -18.92
C ALA A 230 -8.65 -39.43 -18.82
N ALA A 231 -9.25 -38.94 -17.73
CA ALA A 231 -10.67 -39.08 -17.47
C ALA A 231 -11.41 -37.74 -17.39
N ILE A 232 -12.73 -37.82 -17.56
CA ILE A 232 -13.70 -36.73 -17.39
C ILE A 232 -13.88 -36.47 -15.87
N GLY A 233 -12.78 -36.17 -15.16
CA GLY A 233 -12.77 -35.87 -13.73
C GLY A 233 -13.10 -34.40 -13.45
N GLN A 234 -13.47 -34.11 -12.20
CA GLN A 234 -13.71 -32.74 -11.73
C GLN A 234 -12.39 -31.97 -11.58
N LEU A 235 -12.42 -30.67 -11.85
CA LEU A 235 -11.30 -29.79 -11.51
C LEU A 235 -11.29 -29.57 -10.00
N HIS A 236 -10.13 -29.73 -9.40
CA HIS A 236 -9.89 -29.42 -8.00
C HIS A 236 -9.00 -28.18 -7.90
N LEU A 237 -9.17 -27.45 -6.80
CA LEU A 237 -8.35 -26.29 -6.52
C LEU A 237 -7.15 -26.74 -5.69
N GLU A 238 -5.99 -26.78 -6.32
CA GLU A 238 -4.72 -27.16 -5.69
C GLU A 238 -4.04 -25.96 -5.03
N GLU A 239 -3.33 -26.24 -3.94
CA GLU A 239 -2.52 -25.23 -3.25
C GLU A 239 -1.24 -24.92 -4.05
N PRO A 240 -0.65 -23.73 -3.89
CA PRO A 240 0.60 -23.43 -4.58
C PRO A 240 1.72 -24.38 -4.14
N ASP A 241 2.36 -25.06 -5.09
CA ASP A 241 3.52 -25.92 -4.86
C ASP A 241 4.82 -25.11 -4.75
N ASN A 242 4.87 -24.21 -3.76
CA ASN A 242 6.06 -23.41 -3.45
C ASN A 242 6.19 -23.15 -1.95
N ASP A 243 7.35 -22.66 -1.53
CA ASP A 243 7.67 -22.34 -0.14
C ASP A 243 7.45 -20.86 0.21
N GLY A 244 6.68 -20.14 -0.61
CA GLY A 244 6.38 -18.73 -0.45
C GLY A 244 5.59 -18.44 0.83
N GLY A 245 5.66 -17.19 1.30
CA GLY A 245 5.00 -16.78 2.55
C GLY A 245 3.48 -17.03 2.56
N TRP A 246 2.80 -16.89 1.42
CA TRP A 246 1.36 -17.18 1.31
C TRP A 246 1.04 -18.68 1.36
N ALA A 247 1.89 -19.54 0.79
CA ALA A 247 1.75 -21.00 0.93
C ALA A 247 1.97 -21.43 2.39
N LYS A 248 2.97 -20.87 3.07
CA LYS A 248 3.19 -21.07 4.50
C LYS A 248 2.02 -20.59 5.36
N LEU A 249 1.35 -19.50 4.97
CA LEU A 249 0.14 -19.03 5.63
C LEU A 249 -1.02 -20.02 5.48
N LEU A 250 -1.24 -20.61 4.29
CA LEU A 250 -2.26 -21.66 4.11
C LEU A 250 -2.04 -22.81 5.09
N THR A 251 -0.81 -23.35 5.18
CA THR A 251 -0.53 -24.45 6.11
C THR A 251 -0.72 -24.02 7.57
N THR A 252 -0.43 -22.77 7.91
CA THR A 252 -0.60 -22.22 9.26
C THR A 252 -2.07 -22.07 9.62
N LEU A 253 -2.90 -21.57 8.70
CA LEU A 253 -4.36 -21.48 8.86
C LEU A 253 -4.98 -22.87 8.99
N HIS A 254 -4.56 -23.83 8.17
CA HIS A 254 -5.02 -25.21 8.28
C HIS A 254 -4.65 -25.86 9.63
N GLY A 255 -3.45 -25.60 10.14
CA GLY A 255 -3.05 -26.07 11.47
C GLY A 255 -3.82 -25.39 12.61
N LEU A 256 -4.22 -24.13 12.45
CA LEU A 256 -5.06 -23.40 13.42
C LEU A 256 -6.53 -23.83 13.38
N GLU A 257 -7.07 -24.13 12.20
CA GLU A 257 -8.38 -24.77 12.00
C GLU A 257 -8.43 -26.09 12.80
N ARG A 258 -7.36 -26.87 12.71
CA ARG A 258 -7.23 -28.22 13.29
C ARG A 258 -6.42 -28.25 14.58
N PHE A 259 -6.39 -27.13 15.31
CA PHE A 259 -5.50 -26.97 16.46
C PHE A 259 -5.74 -27.98 17.59
N GLU A 260 -6.94 -28.58 17.67
CA GLU A 260 -7.22 -29.68 18.59
C GLU A 260 -6.27 -30.89 18.44
N TYR A 261 -5.74 -31.12 17.24
CA TYR A 261 -4.86 -32.25 16.95
C TYR A 261 -3.38 -31.96 17.22
N VAL A 262 -3.00 -30.69 17.45
CA VAL A 262 -1.62 -30.33 17.83
C VAL A 262 -1.31 -30.86 19.24
N PRO A 263 -0.24 -31.63 19.48
CA PRO A 263 0.08 -32.10 20.83
C PRO A 263 0.21 -30.95 21.83
N ALA A 264 -0.21 -31.17 23.09
CA ALA A 264 -0.17 -30.11 24.10
C ALA A 264 1.25 -29.64 24.44
N SER A 265 2.25 -30.52 24.30
CA SER A 265 3.68 -30.19 24.42
C SER A 265 4.14 -29.20 23.36
N ASP A 266 3.60 -29.32 22.14
CA ASP A 266 4.10 -28.61 20.95
C ASP A 266 3.29 -27.34 20.69
N ALA A 267 2.10 -27.22 21.28
CA ALA A 267 1.22 -26.07 21.12
C ALA A 267 1.90 -24.72 21.41
N PRO A 268 2.69 -24.53 22.49
CA PRO A 268 3.37 -23.26 22.73
C PRO A 268 4.35 -22.89 21.60
N ASP A 269 5.15 -23.85 21.14
CA ASP A 269 6.17 -23.64 20.12
C ASP A 269 5.53 -23.41 18.75
N TYR A 270 4.45 -24.15 18.43
CA TYR A 270 3.64 -23.90 17.24
C TYR A 270 3.10 -22.46 17.20
N LEU A 271 2.56 -21.95 18.32
CA LEU A 271 2.01 -20.59 18.36
C LEU A 271 3.12 -19.54 18.24
N LYS A 272 4.21 -19.71 18.98
CA LYS A 272 5.32 -18.76 19.07
C LYS A 272 6.15 -18.70 17.79
N ASP A 273 6.55 -19.84 17.26
CA ASP A 273 7.56 -19.93 16.21
C ASP A 273 6.92 -20.01 14.81
N ARG A 274 5.62 -20.34 14.72
CA ARG A 274 4.91 -20.45 13.44
C ARG A 274 3.70 -19.52 13.33
N ALA A 275 2.71 -19.65 14.21
CA ALA A 275 1.44 -18.94 14.04
C ALA A 275 1.60 -17.42 14.13
N ILE A 276 2.22 -16.91 15.20
CA ILE A 276 2.40 -15.47 15.43
C ILE A 276 3.25 -14.83 14.31
N PRO A 277 4.46 -15.33 13.98
CA PRO A 277 5.29 -14.71 12.94
C PRO A 277 4.64 -14.73 11.57
N GLN A 278 3.95 -15.81 11.21
CA GLN A 278 3.31 -15.92 9.90
C GLN A 278 2.10 -14.98 9.76
N LEU A 279 1.31 -14.81 10.82
CA LEU A 279 0.19 -13.86 10.86
C LEU A 279 0.67 -12.40 10.90
N GLN A 280 1.73 -12.12 11.66
CA GLN A 280 2.41 -10.83 11.69
C GLN A 280 2.88 -10.43 10.28
N TRP A 281 3.59 -11.33 9.60
CA TRP A 281 4.07 -11.12 8.23
C TRP A 281 2.91 -10.86 7.26
N ALA A 282 1.86 -11.69 7.31
CA ALA A 282 0.73 -11.57 6.39
C ALA A 282 -0.04 -10.24 6.54
N LEU A 283 -0.08 -9.71 7.76
CA LEU A 283 -0.73 -8.43 8.08
C LEU A 283 0.20 -7.21 7.87
N GLY A 284 1.49 -7.43 7.56
CA GLY A 284 2.49 -6.37 7.42
C GLY A 284 2.73 -5.61 8.73
N LEU A 285 2.63 -6.30 9.87
CA LEU A 285 2.81 -5.71 11.19
C LEU A 285 4.27 -5.73 11.62
N ASP A 286 4.70 -4.68 12.32
CA ASP A 286 6.01 -4.64 12.97
C ASP A 286 5.98 -5.25 14.38
N ASP A 287 7.16 -5.36 15.00
CA ASP A 287 7.29 -5.94 16.35
C ASP A 287 6.63 -5.05 17.41
N GLU A 288 6.55 -3.73 17.22
CA GLU A 288 5.88 -2.82 18.14
C GLU A 288 4.37 -3.10 18.20
N ASN A 289 3.76 -3.37 17.04
CA ASN A 289 2.35 -3.77 16.95
C ASN A 289 2.10 -5.06 17.75
N ILE A 290 2.98 -6.06 17.61
CA ILE A 290 2.86 -7.33 18.33
C ILE A 290 3.05 -7.14 19.84
N GLN A 291 4.04 -6.35 20.27
CA GLN A 291 4.25 -6.02 21.68
C GLN A 291 3.03 -5.31 22.29
N MET A 292 2.43 -4.37 21.57
CA MET A 292 1.19 -3.70 22.01
C MET A 292 0.03 -4.70 22.16
N MET A 293 -0.11 -5.65 21.23
CA MET A 293 -1.14 -6.71 21.34
C MET A 293 -0.89 -7.60 22.57
N PHE A 294 0.35 -7.96 22.86
CA PHE A 294 0.72 -8.69 24.09
C PHE A 294 0.41 -7.90 25.36
N ALA A 295 0.69 -6.60 25.39
CA ALA A 295 0.35 -5.74 26.52
C ALA A 295 -1.17 -5.73 26.79
N LYS A 296 -1.98 -5.55 25.74
CA LYS A 296 -3.44 -5.62 25.82
C LYS A 296 -3.94 -7.00 26.28
N ALA A 297 -3.34 -8.07 25.77
CA ALA A 297 -3.66 -9.43 26.20
C ALA A 297 -3.33 -9.65 27.69
N ALA A 298 -2.22 -9.12 28.19
CA ALA A 298 -1.82 -9.22 29.59
C ALA A 298 -2.81 -8.47 30.52
N GLU A 299 -3.27 -7.28 30.11
CA GLU A 299 -4.31 -6.53 30.83
C GLU A 299 -5.63 -7.29 30.88
N LYS A 300 -6.07 -7.85 29.74
CA LYS A 300 -7.30 -8.63 29.63
C LYS A 300 -7.25 -9.92 30.46
N ASN A 301 -6.15 -10.66 30.39
CA ASN A 301 -5.96 -11.91 31.11
C ASN A 301 -5.67 -11.71 32.61
N ASN A 302 -5.27 -10.50 33.04
CA ASN A 302 -5.02 -10.18 34.45
C ASN A 302 -5.26 -8.69 34.78
N PRO A 303 -6.52 -8.27 35.00
CA PRO A 303 -6.89 -6.88 35.26
C PRO A 303 -6.31 -6.32 36.57
N LYS A 304 -5.73 -7.15 37.44
CA LYS A 304 -5.06 -6.71 38.68
C LYS A 304 -3.70 -6.04 38.42
N MET A 305 -3.03 -6.29 37.28
CA MET A 305 -1.79 -5.58 36.92
C MET A 305 -2.04 -4.20 36.32
N ALA A 306 -3.14 -4.00 35.58
CA ALA A 306 -3.54 -2.69 35.05
C ALA A 306 -3.77 -1.63 36.16
N LYS A 307 -4.22 -2.05 37.35
CA LYS A 307 -4.40 -1.16 38.51
C LYS A 307 -3.10 -0.75 39.21
N LYS A 308 -1.97 -1.42 38.98
CA LYS A 308 -0.67 -1.05 39.60
C LYS A 308 0.08 0.05 38.84
N SER A 309 -0.16 0.23 37.53
CA SER A 309 0.52 1.28 36.73
C SER A 309 -0.11 2.67 36.92
N GLN A 310 -1.36 2.77 37.39
CA GLN A 310 -2.03 4.06 37.68
C GLN A 310 -2.07 4.43 39.18
N GLY A 311 -1.44 3.63 40.05
CA GLY A 311 -1.62 3.70 41.50
C GLY A 311 -0.37 3.96 42.34
N SER A 312 0.61 4.73 41.88
CA SER A 312 1.76 5.14 42.72
C SER A 312 2.12 6.63 42.63
N ALA A 313 1.12 7.51 42.61
CA ALA A 313 1.28 8.91 42.97
C ALA A 313 0.65 9.19 44.34
N THR A 314 1.01 8.40 45.35
CA THR A 314 0.64 8.67 46.74
C THR A 314 1.53 9.79 47.28
N LYS A 315 0.97 11.01 47.32
CA LYS A 315 1.53 12.20 47.98
C LYS A 315 2.06 11.84 49.38
N ARG A 316 3.38 11.82 49.54
CA ARG A 316 4.04 11.89 50.86
C ARG A 316 3.68 13.24 51.50
N LYS A 317 2.89 13.23 52.56
CA LYS A 317 2.74 14.39 53.46
C LYS A 317 4.09 14.64 54.17
N PRO A 318 4.61 15.88 54.24
CA PRO A 318 5.83 16.18 54.97
C PRO A 318 5.58 16.10 56.47
N ARG A 319 6.48 15.42 57.17
CA ARG A 319 6.53 15.29 58.63
C ARG A 319 7.13 16.58 59.24
N PRO A 320 6.52 17.21 60.25
CA PRO A 320 7.07 18.42 60.85
C PRO A 320 8.37 18.15 61.62
N ARG A 321 9.28 19.11 61.52
CA ARG A 321 10.62 19.18 62.12
C ARG A 321 10.50 19.38 63.64
N ALA A 322 11.23 18.58 64.41
CA ALA A 322 11.32 18.68 65.86
C ALA A 322 12.23 19.84 66.28
N THR A 323 11.82 20.57 67.32
CA THR A 323 12.68 21.50 68.08
C THR A 323 12.51 21.25 69.59
N GLN A 324 13.56 20.66 70.16
CA GLN A 324 14.18 20.87 71.48
C GLN A 324 13.33 20.83 72.78
N GLN A 325 13.55 19.75 73.54
CA GLN A 325 13.93 19.58 74.98
C GLN A 325 13.99 20.84 75.89
N PRO A 326 13.88 20.75 77.25
CA PRO A 326 14.63 19.79 78.09
C PRO A 326 14.07 19.39 79.51
N VAL A 327 14.85 18.55 80.21
CA VAL A 327 15.07 18.45 81.69
C VAL A 327 14.33 17.39 82.55
N VAL A 328 15.07 16.31 82.87
CA VAL A 328 15.47 15.75 84.20
C VAL A 328 14.44 15.35 85.31
N ASN A 329 14.57 14.07 85.71
CA ASN A 329 14.55 13.44 87.06
C ASN A 329 13.33 12.71 87.67
N ALA A 330 13.64 11.46 88.03
CA ALA A 330 13.52 10.78 89.33
C ALA A 330 12.15 10.33 89.90
N ASN A 331 12.05 9.00 90.05
CA ASN A 331 11.44 8.21 91.14
C ASN A 331 10.15 8.70 91.82
N GLN A 332 9.10 7.86 91.75
CA GLN A 332 8.27 7.48 92.91
C GLN A 332 7.38 6.25 92.60
N ILE A 333 7.47 5.24 93.48
CA ILE A 333 6.56 4.09 93.75
C ILE A 333 5.63 4.59 94.92
N PRO A 334 4.34 4.22 95.13
CA PRO A 334 3.91 2.85 95.50
C PRO A 334 2.44 2.37 95.32
N GLY A 335 2.23 1.07 95.57
CA GLY A 335 0.98 0.48 96.12
C GLY A 335 0.24 -0.50 95.16
N GLN A 336 0.42 -1.82 95.27
CA GLN A 336 -0.32 -2.80 96.11
C GLN A 336 -1.81 -2.95 95.79
N ILE A 337 -2.24 -4.16 95.39
CA ILE A 337 -3.26 -5.01 96.08
C ILE A 337 -2.96 -6.50 95.82
N ALA A 338 -3.03 -7.32 96.89
CA ALA A 338 -2.96 -8.79 96.94
C ALA A 338 -4.31 -9.46 96.59
N GLU A 339 -4.40 -10.72 96.16
CA GLU A 339 -4.62 -11.98 96.93
C GLU A 339 -4.85 -13.07 95.84
N GLY A 340 -4.63 -14.39 95.98
CA GLY A 340 -4.32 -15.30 97.07
C GLY A 340 -4.05 -16.70 96.48
N GLN A 341 -3.43 -17.57 97.29
CA GLN A 341 -2.87 -18.90 96.96
C GLN A 341 -3.90 -20.05 97.01
N SER A 342 -3.60 -21.16 96.31
CA SER A 342 -3.75 -22.59 96.71
C SER A 342 -3.73 -23.44 95.42
N GLY A 343 -3.07 -24.58 95.20
CA GLY A 343 -2.23 -25.54 95.93
C GLY A 343 -1.82 -26.60 94.86
N ALA A 344 -0.56 -27.02 94.77
CA ALA A 344 0.03 -28.24 95.33
C ALA A 344 -0.15 -29.54 94.50
N ALA A 345 1.00 -30.14 94.15
CA ALA A 345 1.29 -31.55 93.76
C ALA A 345 0.63 -32.09 92.46
N ALA A 346 1.28 -32.88 91.60
CA ALA A 346 2.49 -33.70 91.68
C ALA A 346 3.20 -33.75 90.32
#